data_AF-A0A349K0M5-F1
#
_entry.id   AF-A0A349K0M5-F1
#
_cell.length_a   1.000
_cell.length_b   1.000
_cell.length_c   1.000
_cell.angle_alpha   90.00
_cell.angle_beta   90.00
_cell.angle_gamma   90.00
#
_symmetry.space_group_name_H-M   'P 1'
#
loop_
_entity.id
_entity.type
_entity.pdbx_description
1 polymer ?
#
loop_
_entity_poly.entity_id
_entity_poly.type
_entity_poly.pdbx_seq_one_letter_code
_entity_poly.pdbx_strand_id
1 'polypeptide(L)'
;MKTRILPLLVLTLVTSVVHAADQDRAAHLEARLKETAEASPTAARMMLELIEIYEADEKLFGIIRTAGKFSRAQTEHPERPRVMARLIEGYAMTGRHSDVITTGRQFREMFSGHALMLEVRRHMATTYERTSRPLQAARELG
;
A
#
# COMPACT_ATOMS: atom_id res chain seq x y z
N MET A 1 -24.54 34.72 14.99
CA MET A 1 -23.73 33.48 14.94
C MET A 1 -24.62 32.23 14.74
N LYS A 2 -25.38 32.11 13.64
CA LYS A 2 -26.33 30.99 13.49
C LYS A 2 -26.57 30.63 12.02
N THR A 3 -25.54 30.13 11.34
CA THR A 3 -25.68 29.63 9.94
C THR A 3 -24.61 28.63 9.50
N ARG A 4 -23.59 28.33 10.34
CA ARG A 4 -22.50 27.39 9.98
C ARG A 4 -22.67 25.96 10.50
N ILE A 5 -23.70 25.69 11.32
CA ILE A 5 -23.91 24.35 11.92
C ILE A 5 -24.51 23.37 10.89
N LEU A 6 -25.45 23.83 10.07
CA LEU A 6 -26.10 23.00 9.06
C LEU A 6 -25.15 22.46 7.97
N PRO A 7 -24.23 23.26 7.37
CA PRO A 7 -23.29 22.72 6.38
C PRO A 7 -22.28 21.75 6.99
N LEU A 8 -21.88 21.95 8.25
CA LEU A 8 -20.98 21.02 8.95
C LEU A 8 -21.64 19.67 9.19
N LEU A 9 -22.93 19.67 9.57
CA LEU A 9 -23.69 18.46 9.86
C LEU A 9 -23.98 17.63 8.60
N VAL A 10 -24.27 18.30 7.48
CA VAL A 10 -24.42 17.65 6.16
C VAL A 10 -23.09 17.06 5.70
N LEU A 11 -21.98 17.80 5.84
CA LEU A 11 -20.66 17.31 5.46
C LEU A 11 -20.27 16.06 6.26
N THR A 12 -20.47 16.08 7.59
CA THR A 12 -20.20 14.91 8.44
C THR A 12 -21.06 13.70 8.07
N LEU A 13 -22.35 13.90 7.76
CA LEU A 13 -23.24 12.81 7.38
C LEU A 13 -22.83 12.18 6.05
N VAL A 14 -22.48 13.00 5.06
CA VAL A 14 -22.02 12.52 3.74
C VAL A 14 -20.72 11.72 3.89
N THR A 15 -19.75 12.18 4.68
CA THR A 15 -18.50 11.44 4.90
C THR A 15 -18.74 10.09 5.57
N SER A 16 -19.67 9.99 6.52
CA SER A 16 -19.97 8.72 7.19
C SER A 16 -20.64 7.71 6.28
N VAL A 17 -21.56 8.15 5.41
CA VAL A 17 -22.25 7.25 4.46
C VAL A 17 -21.27 6.69 3.41
N VAL A 18 -20.36 7.52 2.90
CA VAL A 18 -19.34 7.07 1.94
C VAL A 18 -18.42 6.03 2.57
N HIS A 19 -17.94 6.27 3.79
CA HIS A 19 -17.06 5.32 4.48
C HIS A 19 -17.73 3.97 4.76
N ALA A 20 -19.01 3.96 5.13
CA ALA A 20 -19.76 2.71 5.32
C ALA A 20 -19.89 1.90 4.01
N ALA A 21 -20.18 2.58 2.90
CA ALA A 21 -20.29 1.93 1.59
C ALA A 21 -18.95 1.30 1.13
N ASP A 22 -17.83 1.98 1.37
CA ASP A 22 -16.50 1.47 1.05
C ASP A 22 -16.11 0.27 1.94
N GLN A 23 -16.54 0.24 3.20
CA GLN A 23 -16.37 -0.92 4.08
C GLN A 23 -17.14 -2.15 3.58
N ASP A 24 -18.40 -1.97 3.18
CA ASP A 24 -19.22 -3.07 2.63
C ASP A 24 -18.64 -3.60 1.32
N ARG A 25 -18.16 -2.71 0.46
CA ARG A 25 -17.49 -3.05 -0.79
C ARG A 25 -16.20 -3.82 -0.55
N ALA A 26 -15.36 -3.38 0.38
CA ALA A 26 -14.13 -4.09 0.74
C ALA A 26 -14.44 -5.51 1.26
N ALA A 27 -15.39 -5.66 2.18
CA ALA A 27 -15.78 -6.96 2.72
C ALA A 27 -16.28 -7.92 1.63
N HIS A 28 -17.09 -7.41 0.69
CA HIS A 28 -17.57 -8.20 -0.44
C HIS A 28 -16.43 -8.61 -1.39
N LEU A 29 -15.51 -7.71 -1.72
CA LEU A 29 -14.33 -8.02 -2.54
C LEU A 29 -13.43 -9.06 -1.86
N GLU A 30 -13.25 -8.99 -0.56
CA GLU A 30 -12.48 -9.97 0.21
C GLU A 30 -13.11 -11.36 0.18
N ALA A 31 -14.43 -11.45 0.32
CA ALA A 31 -15.14 -12.72 0.22
C ALA A 31 -14.93 -13.34 -1.17
N ARG A 32 -15.14 -12.55 -2.23
CA ARG A 32 -14.94 -13.02 -3.62
C ARG A 32 -13.50 -13.39 -3.91
N LEU A 33 -12.52 -12.65 -3.37
CA LEU A 33 -11.10 -12.95 -3.57
C LEU A 33 -10.72 -14.31 -2.96
N LYS A 34 -11.34 -14.74 -1.85
CA LYS A 34 -11.11 -16.07 -1.26
C LYS A 34 -11.57 -17.21 -2.17
N GLU A 35 -12.55 -16.96 -3.02
CA GLU A 35 -13.12 -17.93 -3.96
C GLU A 35 -12.47 -17.86 -5.35
N THR A 36 -11.56 -16.90 -5.57
CA THR A 36 -10.94 -16.64 -6.86
C THR A 36 -9.49 -17.12 -6.85
N ALA A 37 -9.05 -17.80 -7.92
CA ALA A 37 -7.64 -18.18 -8.07
C ALA A 37 -6.73 -16.94 -8.01
N GLU A 38 -5.81 -16.90 -7.04
CA GLU A 38 -5.05 -15.68 -6.68
C GLU A 38 -4.21 -15.12 -7.84
N ALA A 39 -3.69 -15.98 -8.71
CA ALA A 39 -2.88 -15.59 -9.88
C ALA A 39 -3.73 -15.16 -11.09
N SER A 40 -5.06 -15.22 -11.01
CA SER A 40 -5.93 -14.86 -12.14
C SER A 40 -5.97 -13.34 -12.37
N PRO A 41 -6.25 -12.88 -13.60
CA PRO A 41 -6.49 -11.46 -13.88
C PRO A 41 -7.67 -10.87 -13.09
N THR A 42 -8.66 -11.70 -12.75
CA THR A 42 -9.81 -11.29 -11.93
C THR A 42 -9.38 -10.99 -10.50
N ALA A 43 -8.57 -11.86 -9.89
CA ALA A 43 -8.00 -11.61 -8.57
C ALA A 43 -7.08 -10.37 -8.57
N ALA A 44 -6.30 -10.16 -9.64
CA ALA A 44 -5.46 -8.97 -9.80
C ALA A 44 -6.30 -7.69 -9.69
N ARG A 45 -7.39 -7.58 -10.46
CA ARG A 45 -8.30 -6.43 -10.41
C ARG A 45 -8.91 -6.22 -9.02
N MET A 46 -9.40 -7.29 -8.39
CA MET A 46 -9.96 -7.21 -7.04
C MET A 46 -8.93 -6.73 -6.00
N MET A 47 -7.69 -7.19 -6.10
CA MET A 47 -6.62 -6.77 -5.19
C MET A 47 -6.22 -5.30 -5.40
N LEU A 48 -6.17 -4.82 -6.64
CA LEU A 48 -5.92 -3.40 -6.93
C LEU A 48 -7.04 -2.52 -6.37
N GLU A 49 -8.30 -2.92 -6.58
CA GLU A 49 -9.47 -2.22 -6.05
C GLU A 49 -9.48 -2.19 -4.51
N LEU A 50 -9.13 -3.31 -3.87
CA LEU A 50 -8.96 -3.35 -2.41
C LEU A 50 -7.84 -2.42 -1.93
N ILE A 51 -6.73 -2.32 -2.66
CA ILE A 51 -5.65 -1.39 -2.31
C ILE A 51 -6.18 0.06 -2.36
N GLU A 52 -6.89 0.44 -3.42
CA GLU A 52 -7.46 1.79 -3.54
C GLU A 52 -8.43 2.12 -2.40
N ILE A 53 -9.32 1.20 -2.04
CA ILE A 53 -10.25 1.38 -0.90
C ILE A 53 -9.46 1.55 0.41
N TYR A 54 -8.43 0.73 0.63
CA TYR A 54 -7.62 0.82 1.84
C TYR A 54 -6.74 2.06 1.88
N GLU A 55 -6.36 2.61 0.74
CA GLU A 55 -5.65 3.89 0.66
C GLU A 55 -6.57 5.06 1.01
N ALA A 56 -7.80 5.08 0.50
CA ALA A 56 -8.78 6.13 0.80
C ALA A 56 -9.11 6.22 2.30
N ASP A 57 -9.11 5.08 2.99
CA ASP A 57 -9.42 4.97 4.42
C ASP A 57 -8.18 4.89 5.33
N GLU A 58 -6.96 5.07 4.80
CA GLU A 58 -5.69 4.94 5.53
C GLU A 58 -5.53 3.59 6.28
N LYS A 59 -6.16 2.52 5.77
CA LYS A 59 -6.14 1.17 6.35
C LYS A 59 -4.82 0.46 6.00
N LEU A 60 -3.72 0.89 6.60
CA LEU A 60 -2.36 0.41 6.32
C LEU A 60 -2.21 -1.13 6.38
N PHE A 61 -2.83 -1.81 7.34
CA PHE A 61 -2.77 -3.27 7.42
C PHE A 61 -3.50 -3.96 6.26
N GLY A 62 -4.59 -3.36 5.77
CA GLY A 62 -5.30 -3.80 4.57
C GLY A 62 -4.40 -3.68 3.34
N ILE A 63 -3.74 -2.53 3.17
CA ILE A 63 -2.76 -2.27 2.10
C ILE A 63 -1.65 -3.32 2.15
N ILE A 64 -0.97 -3.48 3.30
CA ILE A 64 0.16 -4.40 3.46
C ILE A 64 -0.23 -5.83 3.09
N ARG A 65 -1.38 -6.31 3.58
CA ARG A 65 -1.84 -7.67 3.31
C ARG A 65 -2.15 -7.87 1.83
N THR A 66 -2.91 -6.96 1.23
CA THR A 66 -3.35 -7.08 -0.16
C THR A 66 -2.22 -6.85 -1.16
N ALA A 67 -1.39 -5.82 -0.96
CA ALA A 67 -0.22 -5.55 -1.79
C ALA A 67 0.82 -6.68 -1.70
N GLY A 68 1.02 -7.24 -0.51
CA GLY A 68 1.85 -8.43 -0.33
C GLY A 68 1.33 -9.65 -1.09
N LYS A 69 0.01 -9.90 -1.04
CA LYS A 69 -0.62 -10.98 -1.82
C LYS A 69 -0.46 -10.76 -3.32
N PHE A 70 -0.81 -9.57 -3.81
CA PHE A 70 -0.68 -9.18 -5.21
C PHE A 70 0.75 -9.37 -5.72
N SER A 71 1.73 -8.84 -5.00
CA SER A 71 3.14 -8.88 -5.41
C SER A 71 3.70 -10.31 -5.56
N ARG A 72 3.15 -11.27 -4.81
CA ARG A 72 3.50 -12.69 -4.90
C ARG A 72 2.75 -13.42 -6.01
N ALA A 73 1.45 -13.14 -6.16
CA ALA A 73 0.59 -13.88 -7.09
C ALA A 73 0.64 -13.36 -8.54
N GLN A 74 1.00 -12.09 -8.74
CA GLN A 74 0.86 -11.37 -10.01
C GLN A 74 2.23 -10.98 -10.58
N THR A 75 3.12 -11.95 -10.82
CA THR A 75 4.55 -11.72 -11.07
C THR A 75 4.85 -10.88 -12.31
N GLU A 76 4.04 -11.04 -13.36
CA GLU A 76 4.18 -10.36 -14.65
C GLU A 76 3.26 -9.13 -14.80
N HIS A 77 2.48 -8.79 -13.77
CA HIS A 77 1.51 -7.71 -13.89
C HIS A 77 2.21 -6.34 -13.94
N PRO A 78 1.85 -5.44 -14.87
CA PRO A 78 2.53 -4.16 -15.06
C PRO A 78 2.48 -3.24 -13.82
N GLU A 79 1.42 -3.34 -13.01
CA GLU A 79 1.30 -2.61 -11.73
C GLU A 79 2.18 -3.14 -10.58
N ARG A 80 2.86 -4.28 -10.76
CA ARG A 80 3.63 -4.92 -9.68
C ARG A 80 4.71 -4.00 -9.07
N PRO A 81 5.46 -3.17 -9.83
CA PRO A 81 6.36 -2.18 -9.25
C PRO A 81 5.60 -1.20 -8.35
N ARG A 82 4.50 -0.61 -8.80
CA ARG A 82 3.72 0.35 -8.01
C ARG A 82 3.22 -0.29 -6.71
N VAL A 83 2.65 -1.49 -6.79
CA VAL A 83 2.12 -2.21 -5.64
C VAL A 83 3.23 -2.60 -4.66
N MET A 84 4.41 -3.01 -5.14
CA MET A 84 5.56 -3.31 -4.27
C MET A 84 6.12 -2.06 -3.59
N ALA A 85 6.20 -0.92 -4.29
CA ALA A 85 6.61 0.34 -3.68
C ALA A 85 5.67 0.74 -2.54
N ARG A 86 4.35 0.64 -2.77
CA ARG A 86 3.34 0.90 -1.74
C ARG A 86 3.42 -0.07 -0.56
N LEU A 87 3.73 -1.34 -0.81
CA LEU A 87 3.97 -2.33 0.24
C LEU A 87 5.18 -1.93 1.12
N ILE A 88 6.27 -1.49 0.50
CA ILE A 88 7.48 -1.01 1.19
C ILE A 88 7.17 0.22 2.05
N GLU A 89 6.42 1.17 1.51
CA GLU A 89 5.95 2.33 2.25
C GLU A 89 5.10 1.92 3.47
N GLY A 90 4.14 1.00 3.29
CA GLY A 90 3.34 0.47 4.39
C GLY A 90 4.19 -0.19 5.48
N TYR A 91 5.23 -0.94 5.11
CA TYR A 91 6.20 -1.47 6.07
C TYR A 91 6.98 -0.36 6.79
N ALA A 92 7.35 0.71 6.09
CA ALA A 92 8.08 1.83 6.68
C ALA A 92 7.22 2.61 7.68
N MET A 93 5.94 2.82 7.38
CA MET A 93 4.97 3.49 8.26
C MET A 93 4.65 2.66 9.52
N THR A 94 4.67 1.33 9.42
CA THR A 94 4.36 0.43 10.54
C THR A 94 5.59 -0.05 11.32
N GLY A 95 6.77 0.51 11.04
CA GLY A 95 8.00 0.17 11.77
C GLY A 95 8.55 -1.24 11.46
N ARG A 96 8.10 -1.87 10.38
CA ARG A 96 8.53 -3.22 9.97
C ARG A 96 9.86 -3.16 9.20
N HIS A 97 10.90 -2.72 9.90
CA HIS A 97 12.20 -2.36 9.31
C HIS A 97 12.86 -3.49 8.50
N SER A 98 12.78 -4.74 8.97
CA SER A 98 13.32 -5.90 8.24
C SER A 98 12.64 -6.11 6.89
N ASP A 99 11.34 -5.84 6.83
CA ASP A 99 10.53 -6.04 5.63
C ASP A 99 10.79 -4.92 4.61
N VAL A 100 10.95 -3.67 5.06
CA VAL A 100 11.40 -2.56 4.19
C VAL A 100 12.71 -2.93 3.49
N ILE A 101 13.72 -3.38 4.25
CA ILE A 101 15.04 -3.69 3.70
C ILE A 101 14.98 -4.91 2.78
N THR A 102 14.22 -5.94 3.14
CA THR A 102 14.15 -7.18 2.36
C THR A 102 13.37 -6.96 1.06
N THR A 103 12.16 -6.41 1.15
CA THR A 103 11.33 -6.13 -0.02
C THR A 103 11.91 -5.03 -0.89
N GLY A 104 12.60 -4.03 -0.32
CA GLY A 104 13.33 -3.02 -1.08
C GLY A 104 14.48 -3.59 -1.92
N ARG A 105 15.25 -4.55 -1.38
CA ARG A 105 16.28 -5.27 -2.16
C ARG A 105 15.67 -6.07 -3.31
N GLN A 106 14.56 -6.78 -3.04
CA GLN A 106 13.83 -7.51 -4.08
C GLN A 106 13.32 -6.57 -5.18
N PHE A 107 12.78 -5.41 -4.80
CA PHE A 107 12.36 -4.38 -5.76
C PHE A 107 13.52 -3.95 -6.67
N ARG A 108 14.71 -3.73 -6.08
CA ARG A 108 15.92 -3.36 -6.82
C ARG A 108 16.36 -4.42 -7.83
N GLU A 109 16.29 -5.69 -7.43
CA GLU A 109 16.66 -6.82 -8.28
C GLU A 109 15.66 -7.01 -9.43
N MET A 110 14.36 -6.90 -9.16
CA MET A 110 13.31 -7.16 -10.16
C MET A 110 13.06 -5.99 -11.11
N PHE A 111 13.19 -4.75 -10.65
CA PHE A 111 12.80 -3.55 -11.40
C PHE A 111 13.96 -2.56 -11.53
N SER A 112 15.10 -3.07 -11.97
CA SER A 112 16.30 -2.26 -12.17
C SER A 112 16.01 -1.09 -13.12
N GLY A 113 16.38 0.14 -12.71
CA GLY A 113 16.13 1.36 -13.49
C GLY A 113 14.69 1.90 -13.45
N HIS A 114 13.75 1.29 -12.72
CA HIS A 114 12.39 1.80 -12.62
C HIS A 114 12.32 3.15 -11.89
N ALA A 115 11.41 4.05 -12.31
CA ALA A 115 11.31 5.40 -11.76
C ALA A 115 11.05 5.44 -10.23
N LEU A 116 10.27 4.48 -9.72
CA LEU A 116 9.99 4.33 -8.29
C LEU A 116 11.19 3.88 -7.44
N MET A 117 12.34 3.53 -8.06
CA MET A 117 13.54 3.11 -7.32
C MET A 117 14.00 4.16 -6.31
N LEU A 118 13.90 5.46 -6.67
CA LEU A 118 14.33 6.54 -5.80
C LEU A 118 13.50 6.58 -4.50
N GLU A 119 12.19 6.37 -4.60
CA GLU A 119 11.29 6.33 -3.45
C GLU A 119 11.57 5.12 -2.55
N VAL A 120 11.74 3.94 -3.15
CA VAL A 120 12.13 2.71 -2.44
C VAL A 120 13.44 2.91 -1.68
N ARG A 121 14.46 3.50 -2.33
CA ARG A 121 15.75 3.78 -1.68
C ARG A 121 15.61 4.76 -0.53
N ARG A 122 14.73 5.77 -0.62
CA ARG A 122 14.47 6.69 0.50
C ARG A 122 13.87 5.99 1.71
N HIS A 123 12.92 5.07 1.51
CA HIS A 123 12.37 4.26 2.61
C HIS A 123 13.45 3.35 3.23
N MET A 124 14.31 2.75 2.41
CA MET A 124 15.44 1.95 2.90
C MET A 124 16.45 2.80 3.68
N ALA A 125 16.83 3.97 3.17
CA ALA A 125 17.74 4.90 3.83
C ALA A 125 17.22 5.32 5.21
N THR A 126 15.97 5.80 5.26
CA THR A 126 15.29 6.17 6.52
C THR A 126 15.25 4.99 7.50
N THR A 127 15.01 3.78 7.00
CA THR A 127 15.00 2.57 7.83
C THR A 127 16.39 2.22 8.37
N TYR A 128 17.44 2.39 7.57
CA TYR A 128 18.81 2.21 8.04
C TYR A 128 19.20 3.24 9.10
N GLU A 129 18.81 4.51 8.95
CA GLU A 129 19.02 5.54 9.98
C GLU A 129 18.34 5.16 11.29
N ARG A 130 17.04 4.80 11.23
CA ARG A 130 16.25 4.37 12.40
C ARG A 130 16.80 3.14 13.10
N THR A 131 17.61 2.34 12.41
CA THR A 131 18.24 1.13 12.94
C THR A 131 19.74 1.30 13.21
N SER A 132 20.22 2.54 13.34
CA SER A 132 21.62 2.88 13.66
C SER A 132 22.64 2.36 12.64
N ARG A 133 22.29 2.40 11.35
CA ARG A 133 23.10 1.93 10.21
C ARG A 133 23.40 3.07 9.21
N PRO A 134 24.07 4.16 9.63
CA PRO A 134 24.21 5.38 8.84
C PRO A 134 25.01 5.19 7.54
N LEU A 135 25.98 4.28 7.52
CA LEU A 135 26.75 3.98 6.29
C LEU A 135 25.87 3.33 5.22
N GLN A 136 24.95 2.45 5.61
CA GLN A 136 24.00 1.84 4.69
C GLN A 136 22.95 2.85 4.24
N ALA A 137 22.53 3.77 5.12
CA ALA A 137 21.64 4.85 4.73
C ALA A 137 22.26 5.75 3.65
N ALA A 138 23.50 6.20 3.86
CA ALA A 138 24.22 7.03 2.89
C ALA A 138 24.37 6.33 1.52
N ARG A 139 24.60 5.01 1.51
CA ARG A 139 24.69 4.21 0.28
C ARG A 139 23.39 4.14 -0.53
N GLU A 140 22.23 4.26 0.11
CA GLU A 140 20.95 4.26 -0.62
C GLU A 140 20.64 5.65 -1.22
N LEU A 141 21.28 6.71 -0.72
CA LEU A 141 21.05 8.09 -1.16
C LEU A 141 22.11 8.62 -2.15
N GLY A 142 23.31 8.01 -2.19
CA GLY A 142 24.36 8.28 -3.18
C GLY A 142 24.11 7.58 -4.51
#